data_AF-A0A918CCY0-F1
#
_entry.id   AF-A0A918CCY0-F1
#
_cell.length_a   1.000
_cell.length_b   1.000
_cell.length_c   1.000
_cell.angle_alpha   90.00
_cell.angle_beta   90.00
_cell.angle_gamma   90.00
#
_symmetry.space_group_name_H-M   'P 1'
#
loop_
_entity.id
_entity.type
_entity.pdbx_description
1 polymer ?
#
loop_
_entity_poly.entity_id
_entity_poly.type
_entity_poly.pdbx_seq_one_letter_code
_entity_poly.pdbx_strand_id
1 'polypeptide(L)'
;MRPVLKVVAVSLLLGSSARAADLTRALLEYLTTKTPPSESSYMSKEVYVRIWTHPLLLNADAIMLTTSKNNGIGGWFLVIINPRLPISDYLGSNKVVFLETQVQPKKVNVFRVDGGRLRGFYIEDGIEDGNHMLAIFTPAMAAKTRGLSKYIK
;
A
#
# COMPACT_ATOMS: atom_id res chain seq x y z
N MET A 1 1.83 51.65 -27.00
CA MET A 1 1.43 50.23 -26.99
C MET A 1 2.47 49.46 -26.19
N ARG A 2 2.11 48.88 -25.04
CA ARG A 2 3.02 48.10 -24.19
C ARG A 2 2.80 46.60 -24.45
N PRO A 3 3.83 45.78 -24.68
CA PRO A 3 3.65 44.35 -24.79
C PRO A 3 3.43 43.74 -23.39
N VAL A 4 2.34 43.01 -23.24
CA VAL A 4 2.06 42.21 -22.04
C VAL A 4 2.85 40.90 -22.16
N LEU A 5 3.87 40.75 -21.34
CA LEU A 5 4.65 39.53 -21.21
C LEU A 5 3.75 38.45 -20.58
N LYS A 6 3.27 37.48 -21.38
CA LYS A 6 2.60 36.29 -20.85
C LYS A 6 3.66 35.35 -20.27
N VAL A 7 3.86 35.40 -18.96
CA VAL A 7 4.64 34.39 -18.24
C VAL A 7 3.80 33.11 -18.21
N VAL A 8 4.11 32.18 -19.11
CA VAL A 8 3.59 30.81 -19.04
C VAL A 8 4.36 30.10 -17.93
N ALA A 9 3.76 30.02 -16.75
CA ALA A 9 4.22 29.11 -15.71
C ALA A 9 3.92 27.68 -16.16
N VAL A 10 4.89 27.03 -16.79
CA VAL A 10 4.85 25.59 -17.06
C VAL A 10 5.10 24.88 -15.74
N SER A 11 4.02 24.49 -15.06
CA SER A 11 4.08 23.69 -13.84
C SER A 11 4.68 22.30 -14.15
N LEU A 12 5.91 22.07 -13.68
CA LEU A 12 6.57 20.77 -13.60
C LEU A 12 5.82 19.86 -12.60
N LEU A 13 4.74 19.22 -13.03
CA LEU A 13 4.01 18.21 -12.23
C LEU A 13 4.06 16.80 -12.84
N LEU A 14 4.89 16.57 -13.86
CA LEU A 14 4.89 15.32 -14.63
C LEU A 14 5.90 14.27 -14.14
N GLY A 15 6.69 14.54 -13.10
CA GLY A 15 7.78 13.65 -12.66
C GLY A 15 7.37 12.54 -11.68
N SER A 16 6.25 12.67 -10.99
CA SER A 16 5.83 11.76 -9.90
C SER A 16 4.93 10.61 -10.36
N SER A 17 4.36 10.66 -11.57
CA SER A 17 3.38 9.67 -12.05
C SER A 17 4.03 8.37 -12.57
N ALA A 18 5.17 8.46 -13.25
CA ALA A 18 5.88 7.28 -13.79
C ALA A 18 6.42 6.41 -12.65
N ARG A 19 7.13 7.02 -11.69
CA ARG A 19 7.68 6.33 -10.52
C ARG A 19 6.60 5.64 -9.68
N ALA A 20 5.45 6.29 -9.49
CA ALA A 20 4.35 5.72 -8.72
C ALA A 20 3.67 4.55 -9.46
N ALA A 21 3.52 4.64 -10.79
CA ALA A 21 3.00 3.55 -11.60
C ALA A 21 3.93 2.32 -11.59
N ASP A 22 5.25 2.55 -11.62
CA ASP A 22 6.26 1.49 -11.54
C ASP A 22 6.28 0.81 -10.18
N LEU A 23 6.12 1.56 -9.09
CA LEU A 23 6.07 1.02 -7.73
C LEU A 23 4.79 0.21 -7.46
N THR A 24 3.63 0.68 -7.91
CA THR A 24 2.40 -0.12 -7.84
C THR A 24 2.53 -1.40 -8.66
N ARG A 25 3.15 -1.32 -9.84
CA ARG A 25 3.41 -2.51 -10.64
C ARG A 25 4.34 -3.47 -9.89
N ALA A 26 5.44 -2.98 -9.33
CA ALA A 26 6.36 -3.79 -8.54
C ALA A 26 5.64 -4.46 -7.35
N LEU A 27 4.80 -3.71 -6.62
CA LEU A 27 3.99 -4.24 -5.52
C LEU A 27 3.09 -5.39 -5.98
N LEU A 28 2.43 -5.23 -7.13
CA LEU A 28 1.60 -6.28 -7.72
C LEU A 28 2.43 -7.47 -8.22
N GLU A 29 3.68 -7.28 -8.64
CA GLU A 29 4.56 -8.37 -9.06
C GLU A 29 4.90 -9.32 -7.88
N TYR A 30 5.05 -8.79 -6.66
CA TYR A 30 5.22 -9.61 -5.45
C TYR A 30 4.00 -10.50 -5.16
N LEU A 31 2.79 -10.07 -5.51
CA LEU A 31 1.59 -10.91 -5.43
C LEU A 31 1.72 -12.13 -6.35
N THR A 32 2.24 -11.92 -7.56
CA THR A 32 2.38 -12.95 -8.60
C THR A 32 3.57 -13.88 -8.45
N THR A 33 4.35 -13.76 -7.36
CA THR A 33 5.48 -14.65 -7.00
C THR A 33 6.69 -14.60 -7.94
N LYS A 34 6.75 -13.67 -8.90
CA LYS A 34 7.88 -13.54 -9.84
C LYS A 34 9.22 -13.31 -9.12
N THR A 35 9.17 -12.70 -7.94
CA THR A 35 10.30 -12.54 -7.04
C THR A 35 10.22 -13.59 -5.94
N PRO A 36 11.20 -14.49 -5.78
CA PRO A 36 11.19 -15.50 -4.72
C PRO A 36 11.31 -14.82 -3.33
N PRO A 37 10.56 -15.26 -2.32
CA PRO A 37 10.64 -14.70 -0.97
C PRO A 37 11.92 -15.14 -0.25
N SER A 38 12.39 -14.31 0.68
CA SER A 38 13.44 -14.68 1.65
C SER A 38 12.93 -15.78 2.57
N GLU A 39 11.67 -15.68 3.00
CA GLU A 39 11.02 -16.66 3.88
C GLU A 39 9.59 -16.92 3.45
N SER A 40 9.13 -18.15 3.67
CA SER A 40 7.74 -18.52 3.43
C SER A 40 7.27 -19.55 4.42
N SER A 41 6.08 -19.35 4.99
CA SER A 41 5.53 -20.24 6.01
C SER A 41 4.02 -20.22 6.02
N TYR A 42 3.44 -21.32 6.51
CA TYR A 42 2.03 -21.37 6.88
C TYR A 42 1.91 -20.93 8.34
N MET A 43 1.23 -19.80 8.59
CA MET A 43 0.87 -19.39 9.96
C MET A 43 -0.29 -20.23 10.50
N SER A 44 -1.14 -20.74 9.61
CA SER A 44 -2.22 -21.68 9.93
C SER A 44 -2.54 -22.52 8.69
N LYS A 45 -3.50 -23.45 8.79
CA LYS A 45 -3.99 -24.23 7.64
C LYS A 45 -4.53 -23.36 6.48
N GLU A 46 -4.88 -22.12 6.77
CA GLU A 46 -5.56 -21.22 5.84
C GLU A 46 -4.77 -19.95 5.51
N VAL A 47 -3.71 -19.65 6.27
CA VAL A 47 -2.92 -18.43 6.14
C VAL A 47 -1.50 -18.78 5.73
N TYR A 48 -1.12 -18.30 4.55
CA TYR A 48 0.22 -18.43 4.00
C TYR A 48 0.88 -17.05 3.93
N VAL A 49 2.11 -16.97 4.45
CA VAL A 49 2.90 -15.75 4.53
C VAL A 49 4.17 -15.90 3.71
N ARG A 50 4.52 -14.83 3.00
CA ARG A 50 5.77 -14.67 2.27
C ARG A 50 6.43 -13.37 2.69
N ILE A 51 7.72 -13.41 2.96
CA ILE A 51 8.51 -12.26 3.41
C ILE A 51 9.66 -12.05 2.44
N TRP A 52 9.89 -10.81 2.04
CA TRP A 52 11.11 -10.40 1.34
C TRP A 52 11.82 -9.37 2.19
N THR A 53 13.05 -9.69 2.58
CA THR A 53 13.96 -8.75 3.21
C THR A 53 14.67 -7.95 2.11
N HIS A 54 14.77 -6.63 2.29
CA HIS A 54 15.38 -5.69 1.33
C HIS A 54 14.82 -5.82 -0.11
N PRO A 55 13.51 -5.62 -0.32
CA PRO A 55 12.90 -5.70 -1.65
C PRO A 55 13.46 -4.63 -2.59
N LEU A 56 14.28 -5.06 -3.56
CA LEU A 56 15.00 -4.19 -4.51
C LEU A 56 14.09 -3.16 -5.22
N LEU A 57 12.83 -3.51 -5.45
CA LEU A 57 11.91 -2.71 -6.24
C LEU A 57 11.08 -1.71 -5.41
N LEU A 58 11.05 -1.83 -4.08
CA LEU A 58 10.08 -1.09 -3.24
C LEU A 58 10.69 -0.08 -2.26
N ASN A 59 12.01 0.14 -2.25
CA ASN A 59 12.65 1.13 -1.35
C ASN A 59 12.13 1.01 0.10
N ALA A 60 12.14 -0.19 0.64
CA ALA A 60 11.66 -0.53 1.98
C ALA A 60 12.62 -1.54 2.61
N ASP A 61 12.57 -1.70 3.94
CA ASP A 61 13.42 -2.66 4.62
C ASP A 61 12.89 -4.09 4.46
N ALA A 62 11.56 -4.26 4.47
CA ALA A 62 10.94 -5.55 4.20
C ALA A 62 9.52 -5.39 3.64
N ILE A 63 9.04 -6.46 3.01
CA ILE A 63 7.62 -6.63 2.72
C ILE A 63 7.13 -7.99 3.22
N MET A 64 5.90 -8.01 3.70
CA MET A 64 5.20 -9.22 4.10
C MET A 64 3.88 -9.31 3.33
N LEU A 65 3.71 -10.39 2.59
CA LEU A 65 2.45 -10.69 1.92
C LEU A 65 1.77 -11.85 2.64
N THR A 66 0.56 -11.59 3.11
CA THR A 66 -0.28 -12.59 3.73
C THR A 66 -1.45 -12.90 2.80
N THR A 67 -1.62 -14.18 2.49
CA THR A 67 -2.71 -14.68 1.64
C THR A 67 -3.57 -15.65 2.43
N SER A 68 -4.89 -15.51 2.30
CA SER A 68 -5.87 -16.41 2.89
C SER A 68 -6.42 -17.37 1.83
N LYS A 69 -6.24 -18.68 2.04
CA LYS A 69 -6.68 -19.75 1.12
C LYS A 69 -8.19 -19.68 0.81
N ASN A 70 -9.00 -19.32 1.79
CA ASN A 70 -10.47 -19.32 1.69
C ASN A 70 -11.08 -18.09 0.99
N ASN A 71 -10.26 -17.11 0.59
CA ASN A 71 -10.75 -15.87 -0.02
C ASN A 71 -10.37 -15.75 -1.51
N GLY A 72 -9.86 -16.83 -2.11
CA GLY A 72 -9.35 -16.82 -3.48
C GLY A 72 -8.29 -15.73 -3.72
N ILE A 73 -8.25 -15.19 -4.94
CA ILE A 73 -7.32 -14.13 -5.36
C ILE A 73 -7.61 -12.79 -4.63
N GLY A 74 -8.77 -12.67 -3.99
CA GLY A 74 -9.25 -11.42 -3.39
C GLY A 74 -8.87 -11.21 -1.92
N GLY A 75 -8.38 -12.22 -1.19
CA GLY A 75 -8.10 -12.08 0.24
C GLY A 75 -6.63 -12.12 0.60
N TRP A 76 -5.96 -11.02 0.30
CA TRP A 76 -4.60 -10.77 0.74
C TRP A 76 -4.52 -9.42 1.44
N PHE A 77 -3.49 -9.28 2.25
CA PHE A 77 -3.00 -7.97 2.66
C PHE A 77 -1.48 -7.99 2.55
N LEU A 78 -0.91 -6.83 2.30
CA LEU A 78 0.52 -6.65 2.15
C LEU A 78 0.99 -5.58 3.13
N VAL A 79 2.06 -5.85 3.86
CA VAL A 79 2.69 -4.90 4.78
C VAL A 79 4.04 -4.50 4.22
N ILE A 80 4.29 -3.20 4.17
CA ILE A 80 5.59 -2.61 3.85
C ILE A 80 6.20 -2.10 5.16
N ILE A 81 7.40 -2.58 5.47
CA ILE A 81 8.12 -2.24 6.70
C ILE A 81 9.20 -1.21 6.38
N ASN A 82 9.20 -0.12 7.14
CA ASN A 82 10.03 1.07 6.98
C ASN A 82 10.04 1.57 5.53
N PRO A 83 8.87 1.94 4.96
CA PRO A 83 8.81 2.52 3.62
C PRO A 83 9.62 3.82 3.58
N ARG A 84 10.49 3.96 2.57
CA ARG A 84 11.35 5.16 2.42
C ARG A 84 10.75 6.21 1.48
N LEU A 85 9.57 5.94 0.94
CA LEU A 85 8.85 6.83 0.02
C LEU A 85 7.46 7.19 0.57
N PRO A 86 6.84 8.26 0.08
CA PRO A 86 5.46 8.59 0.44
C PRO A 86 4.48 7.47 0.05
N ILE A 87 3.45 7.29 0.86
CA ILE A 87 2.34 6.34 0.63
C ILE A 87 1.78 6.42 -0.80
N SER A 88 1.62 7.62 -1.36
CA SER A 88 1.08 7.85 -2.71
C SER A 88 1.89 7.18 -3.81
N ASP A 89 3.21 7.06 -3.61
CA ASP A 89 4.13 6.47 -4.60
C ASP A 89 3.91 4.96 -4.68
N TYR A 90 3.77 4.29 -3.53
CA TYR A 90 3.46 2.85 -3.47
C TYR A 90 2.11 2.51 -4.11
N LEU A 91 1.12 3.38 -3.91
CA LEU A 91 -0.24 3.14 -4.37
C LEU A 91 -0.50 3.52 -5.82
N GLY A 92 0.39 4.31 -6.43
CA GLY A 92 0.20 4.77 -7.81
C GLY A 92 -0.99 5.71 -7.91
N SER A 93 -1.35 6.38 -6.81
CA SER A 93 -2.54 7.20 -6.68
C SER A 93 -2.30 8.34 -5.71
N ASN A 94 -2.64 9.55 -6.15
CA ASN A 94 -2.75 10.73 -5.28
C ASN A 94 -4.14 10.85 -4.63
N LYS A 95 -5.08 9.96 -4.98
CA LYS A 95 -6.44 9.94 -4.43
C LYS A 95 -6.51 8.96 -3.27
N VAL A 96 -5.99 9.39 -2.13
CA VAL A 96 -6.04 8.67 -0.85
C VAL A 96 -6.87 9.49 0.12
N VAL A 97 -7.94 8.90 0.66
CA VAL A 97 -8.89 9.56 1.55
C VAL A 97 -8.62 9.11 2.98
N PHE A 98 -8.29 10.04 3.87
CA PHE A 98 -8.19 9.77 5.30
C PHE A 98 -9.58 9.46 5.86
N LEU A 99 -9.69 8.34 6.60
CA LEU A 99 -10.94 7.91 7.23
C LEU A 99 -10.94 8.27 8.72
N GLU A 100 -9.91 7.85 9.45
CA GLU A 100 -9.77 8.13 10.88
C GLU A 100 -8.35 7.82 11.38
N THR A 101 -8.07 8.19 12.63
CA THR A 101 -6.99 7.60 13.41
C THR A 101 -7.58 6.64 14.44
N GLN A 102 -7.18 5.38 14.40
CA GLN A 102 -7.52 4.41 15.45
C GLN A 102 -6.46 4.46 16.55
N VAL A 103 -6.91 4.42 17.80
CA VAL A 103 -6.06 4.51 18.99
C VAL A 103 -6.37 3.31 19.87
N GLN A 104 -6.01 2.10 19.42
CA GLN A 104 -5.86 0.87 20.23
C GLN A 104 -5.72 -0.37 19.33
N PRO A 105 -4.76 -1.28 19.60
CA PRO A 105 -3.73 -1.19 20.65
C PRO A 105 -2.62 -0.17 20.34
N LYS A 106 -2.52 0.31 19.10
CA LYS A 106 -1.52 1.29 18.65
C LYS A 106 -2.21 2.40 17.85
N LYS A 107 -1.54 3.54 17.70
CA LYS A 107 -2.04 4.68 16.90
C LYS A 107 -1.78 4.39 15.43
N VAL A 108 -2.85 4.16 14.65
CA VAL A 108 -2.78 3.92 13.21
C VAL A 108 -3.71 4.87 12.48
N ASN A 109 -3.24 5.45 11.37
CA ASN A 109 -4.05 6.23 10.46
C ASN A 109 -4.65 5.31 9.41
N VAL A 110 -5.95 5.43 9.19
CA VAL A 110 -6.70 4.61 8.24
C VAL A 110 -7.05 5.43 7.02
N PHE A 111 -6.80 4.87 5.84
CA PHE A 111 -7.11 5.49 4.57
C PHE A 111 -7.88 4.55 3.64
N ARG A 112 -8.57 5.15 2.66
CA ARG A 112 -9.15 4.47 1.50
C ARG A 112 -8.52 5.00 0.21
N VAL A 113 -8.24 4.10 -0.73
CA VAL A 113 -7.71 4.47 -2.04
C VAL A 113 -8.87 4.70 -3.03
N ASP A 114 -8.99 5.90 -3.59
CA ASP A 114 -10.09 6.32 -4.47
C ASP A 114 -9.70 6.39 -5.95
N GLY A 115 -8.47 6.01 -6.31
CA GLY A 115 -7.96 6.05 -7.68
C GLY A 115 -6.89 5.00 -7.97
N GLY A 116 -6.52 4.87 -9.24
CA GLY A 116 -5.47 3.95 -9.68
C GLY A 116 -5.88 2.47 -9.63
N ARG A 117 -4.89 1.57 -9.73
CA ARG A 117 -5.10 0.11 -9.79
C ARG A 117 -5.54 -0.49 -8.46
N LEU A 118 -5.30 0.22 -7.36
CA LEU A 118 -5.67 -0.16 -6.00
C LEU A 118 -6.95 0.55 -5.53
N ARG A 119 -7.77 1.10 -6.44
CA ARG A 119 -9.03 1.72 -6.05
C ARG A 119 -9.91 0.76 -5.24
N GLY A 120 -10.45 1.23 -4.12
CA GLY A 120 -11.26 0.47 -3.18
C GLY A 120 -10.46 -0.22 -2.07
N PHE A 121 -9.13 -0.17 -2.12
CA PHE A 121 -8.28 -0.75 -1.08
C PHE A 121 -8.26 0.14 0.16
N TYR A 122 -7.93 -0.48 1.29
CA TYR A 122 -7.80 0.17 2.59
C TYR A 122 -6.36 0.10 3.06
N ILE A 123 -5.96 1.09 3.85
CA ILE A 123 -4.60 1.22 4.31
C ILE A 123 -4.61 1.54 5.79
N GLU A 124 -3.76 0.85 6.54
CA GLU A 124 -3.35 1.24 7.88
C GLU A 124 -1.90 1.68 7.84
N ASP A 125 -1.63 2.86 8.39
CA ASP A 125 -0.33 3.50 8.45
C ASP A 125 -0.01 3.85 9.90
N GLY A 126 1.01 3.21 10.48
CA GLY A 126 1.36 3.44 11.87
C GLY A 126 2.73 2.90 12.26
N ILE A 127 3.08 3.09 13.53
CA ILE A 127 4.35 2.64 14.08
C ILE A 127 4.09 1.41 14.95
N GLU A 128 4.81 0.33 14.65
CA GLU A 128 4.77 -0.93 15.39
C GLU A 128 6.17 -1.35 15.83
N ASP A 129 6.38 -1.42 17.15
CA ASP A 129 7.64 -1.88 17.75
C ASP A 129 8.88 -1.16 17.21
N GLY A 130 8.73 0.15 16.97
CA GLY A 130 9.77 1.02 16.42
C GLY A 130 9.85 1.06 14.89
N ASN A 131 9.07 0.23 14.19
CA ASN A 131 9.04 0.18 12.72
C ASN A 131 7.83 0.92 12.17
N HIS A 132 8.02 1.63 11.06
CA HIS A 132 6.93 2.21 10.29
C HIS A 132 6.28 1.13 9.41
N MET A 133 5.00 0.89 9.63
CA MET A 133 4.23 -0.16 8.98
C MET A 133 3.16 0.46 8.09
N LEU A 134 3.22 0.14 6.81
CA LEU A 134 2.19 0.49 5.83
C LEU A 134 1.50 -0.79 5.36
N ALA A 135 0.32 -1.08 5.91
CA ALA A 135 -0.47 -2.25 5.59
C ALA A 135 -1.57 -1.92 4.58
N ILE A 136 -1.62 -2.66 3.47
CA ILE A 136 -2.54 -2.48 2.35
C ILE A 136 -3.45 -3.69 2.27
N PHE A 137 -4.75 -3.46 2.37
CA PHE A 137 -5.78 -4.48 2.45
C PHE A 137 -6.68 -4.45 1.21
N THR A 138 -6.95 -5.62 0.64
CA THR A 138 -8.06 -5.75 -0.30
C THR A 138 -9.41 -5.48 0.39
N PRO A 139 -10.48 -5.15 -0.34
CA PRO A 139 -11.81 -4.99 0.25
C PRO A 139 -12.26 -6.23 1.05
N ALA A 140 -12.01 -7.43 0.52
CA ALA A 140 -12.39 -8.67 1.19
C ALA A 140 -11.62 -8.90 2.50
N MET A 141 -10.38 -8.39 2.59
CA MET A 141 -9.59 -8.49 3.81
C MET A 141 -9.89 -7.39 4.82
N ALA A 142 -10.14 -6.17 4.35
CA ALA A 142 -10.66 -5.10 5.18
C ALA A 142 -12.00 -5.48 5.84
N ALA A 143 -12.88 -6.18 5.14
CA ALA A 143 -14.15 -6.68 5.71
C ALA A 143 -13.97 -7.64 6.90
N LYS A 144 -12.83 -8.35 6.97
CA LYS A 144 -12.51 -9.31 8.04
C LYS A 144 -11.58 -8.73 9.11
N THR A 145 -11.03 -7.55 8.85
CA THR A 145 -10.07 -6.90 9.75
C THR A 145 -10.83 -6.02 10.73
N ARG A 146 -10.65 -6.30 12.03
CA ARG A 146 -11.23 -5.48 13.10
C ARG A 146 -10.72 -4.05 12.96
N GLY A 147 -11.62 -3.06 12.96
CA GLY A 147 -11.28 -1.66 12.73
C GLY A 147 -11.56 -1.19 11.30
N LEU A 148 -11.31 -2.04 10.30
CA LEU A 148 -11.58 -1.71 8.90
C LEU A 148 -12.99 -2.12 8.43
N SER A 149 -13.55 -3.17 9.02
CA SER A 149 -14.83 -3.75 8.57
C SER A 149 -16.00 -2.75 8.55
N LYS A 150 -16.00 -1.75 9.44
CA LYS A 150 -17.01 -0.68 9.51
C LYS A 150 -17.05 0.25 8.28
N TYR A 151 -16.02 0.20 7.44
CA TYR A 151 -15.93 1.00 6.21
C TYR A 151 -16.38 0.24 4.96
N ILE A 152 -16.62 -1.06 5.08
CA ILE A 152 -17.14 -1.88 3.99
C ILE A 152 -18.66 -1.78 3.98
N LYS A 153 -19.22 -1.37 2.85
CA LYS A 153 -20.66 -1.32 2.60
C LYS A 153 -21.09 -2.51 1.75
#